data_AF-A0A136Q2H1-F1
#
_entry.id   AF-A0A136Q2H1-F1
#
_cell.length_a   1.000
_cell.length_b   1.000
_cell.length_c   1.000
_cell.angle_alpha   90.00
_cell.angle_beta   90.00
_cell.angle_gamma   90.00
#
_symmetry.space_group_name_H-M   'P 1'
#
loop_
_entity.id
_entity.type
_entity.pdbx_description
1 polymer ?
#
loop_
_entity_poly.entity_id
_entity_poly.type
_entity_poly.pdbx_seq_one_letter_code
_entity_poly.pdbx_strand_id
1 'polypeptide(L)'
;MGSNSDNSGGGGPTPAPARNAGKTYHEAVYEDVWVVDVPASSYEEPLYERREVNVCNTCGVVISGSPAAHAEQHMLNGEPGGHHGEMQKVQTGTKTVTVSEQGHWEKRIVREAGYY
;
A
#
# COMPACT_ATOMS: atom_id res chain seq x y z
N MET A 1 -32.64 47.79 -81.95
CA MET A 1 -32.74 46.40 -82.45
C MET A 1 -31.40 45.73 -82.21
N GLY A 2 -31.40 44.56 -81.56
CA GLY A 2 -30.24 43.67 -81.25
C GLY A 2 -29.37 44.17 -80.10
N SER A 3 -29.51 43.74 -78.84
CA SER A 3 -29.30 42.40 -78.24
C SER A 3 -27.94 41.78 -78.57
N ASN A 4 -27.08 41.67 -77.56
CA ASN A 4 -26.43 40.41 -77.23
C ASN A 4 -26.10 40.36 -75.74
N SER A 5 -26.68 39.35 -75.09
CA SER A 5 -26.51 38.99 -73.69
C SER A 5 -25.40 37.97 -73.59
N ASP A 6 -24.36 38.23 -72.79
CA ASP A 6 -23.45 37.19 -72.34
C ASP A 6 -23.70 36.91 -70.86
N ASN A 7 -24.61 35.96 -70.64
CA ASN A 7 -24.86 35.31 -69.36
C ASN A 7 -23.78 34.23 -69.18
N SER A 8 -22.85 34.46 -68.26
CA SER A 8 -21.95 33.41 -67.76
C SER A 8 -22.20 33.19 -66.27
N GLY A 9 -23.37 32.64 -65.96
CA GLY A 9 -23.68 32.07 -64.66
C GLY A 9 -22.85 30.81 -64.40
N GLY A 10 -21.64 31.00 -63.88
CA GLY A 10 -20.80 29.91 -63.38
C GLY A 10 -21.37 29.32 -62.09
N GLY A 11 -22.22 28.30 -62.22
CA GLY A 11 -22.65 27.47 -61.11
C GLY A 11 -21.52 26.53 -60.68
N GLY A 12 -20.59 27.03 -59.88
CA GLY A 12 -19.63 26.17 -59.16
C GLY A 12 -20.36 25.29 -58.14
N PRO A 13 -19.84 24.10 -57.80
CA PRO A 13 -20.47 23.22 -56.82
C PRO A 13 -20.62 23.94 -55.47
N THR A 14 -21.81 23.86 -54.89
CA THR A 14 -22.05 24.31 -53.51
C THR A 14 -21.10 23.56 -52.57
N PRO A 15 -20.36 24.27 -51.68
CA PRO A 15 -19.51 23.60 -50.72
C PRO A 15 -20.36 22.67 -49.86
N ALA A 16 -19.96 21.41 -49.73
CA ALA A 16 -20.56 20.52 -48.74
C ALA A 16 -20.43 21.17 -47.36
N PRO A 17 -21.46 21.09 -46.50
CA PRO A 17 -21.39 21.66 -45.16
C PRO A 17 -20.17 21.09 -44.43
N ALA A 18 -19.44 21.96 -43.75
CA ALA A 18 -18.29 21.55 -42.95
C ALA A 18 -18.70 20.45 -41.95
N ARG A 19 -17.82 19.50 -41.69
CA ARG A 19 -18.07 18.27 -40.89
C ARG A 19 -18.77 18.50 -39.54
N ASN A 20 -18.62 19.68 -38.94
CA ASN A 20 -19.22 20.06 -37.64
C ASN A 20 -20.12 21.31 -37.73
N ALA A 21 -20.63 21.66 -38.91
CA ALA A 21 -21.53 22.80 -39.08
C ALA A 21 -22.79 22.61 -38.23
N GLY A 22 -23.08 23.59 -37.36
CA GLY A 22 -24.23 23.57 -36.45
C GLY A 22 -24.02 22.82 -35.13
N LYS A 23 -22.83 22.24 -34.89
CA LYS A 23 -22.49 21.57 -33.63
C LYS A 23 -21.75 22.49 -32.68
N THR A 24 -21.90 22.25 -31.37
CA THR A 24 -21.18 23.00 -30.33
C THR A 24 -20.08 22.14 -29.74
N TYR A 25 -18.89 22.73 -29.57
CA TYR A 25 -17.75 22.05 -28.95
C TYR A 25 -17.84 22.08 -27.42
N HIS A 26 -17.40 21.02 -26.77
CA HIS A 26 -17.15 20.97 -25.33
C HIS A 26 -15.77 20.42 -25.02
N GLU A 27 -15.16 20.97 -23.98
CA GLU A 27 -13.92 20.48 -23.41
C GLU A 27 -14.12 19.12 -22.72
N ALA A 28 -13.00 18.43 -22.51
CA ALA A 28 -12.96 17.22 -21.70
C ALA A 28 -13.25 17.56 -20.23
N VAL A 29 -13.96 16.67 -19.55
CA VAL A 29 -14.28 16.80 -18.12
C VAL A 29 -13.39 15.84 -17.35
N TYR A 30 -12.76 16.35 -16.30
CA TYR A 30 -11.85 15.61 -15.43
C TYR A 30 -12.38 15.57 -14.01
N GLU A 31 -12.05 14.49 -13.30
CA GLU A 31 -12.24 14.36 -11.85
C GLU A 31 -10.90 13.99 -11.19
N ASP A 32 -10.73 14.39 -9.93
CA ASP A 32 -9.59 13.97 -9.12
C ASP A 32 -9.93 12.62 -8.47
N VAL A 33 -9.09 11.62 -8.71
CA VAL A 33 -9.22 10.26 -8.18
C VAL A 33 -8.03 9.98 -7.26
N TRP A 34 -8.30 9.45 -6.08
CA TRP A 34 -7.25 8.97 -5.19
C TRP A 34 -6.81 7.58 -5.64
N VAL A 35 -5.53 7.44 -5.97
CA VAL A 35 -4.90 6.18 -6.35
C VAL A 35 -4.06 5.71 -5.18
N VAL A 36 -4.30 4.47 -4.76
CA VAL A 36 -3.60 3.83 -3.65
C VAL A 36 -2.32 3.20 -4.15
N ASP A 37 -1.18 3.72 -3.71
CA ASP A 37 0.14 3.16 -4.01
C ASP A 37 0.53 2.07 -3.01
N VAL A 38 0.23 2.32 -1.72
CA VAL A 38 0.52 1.41 -0.62
C VAL A 38 -0.74 1.26 0.22
N PRO A 39 -1.33 0.06 0.30
CA PRO A 39 -2.53 -0.15 1.09
C PRO A 39 -2.23 0.00 2.59
N ALA A 40 -3.24 0.41 3.35
CA ALA A 40 -3.17 0.34 4.81
C ALA A 40 -2.89 -1.10 5.26
N SER A 41 -2.03 -1.26 6.25
CA SER A 41 -1.67 -2.58 6.78
C SER A 41 -1.43 -2.53 8.29
N SER A 42 -1.49 -3.69 8.93
CA SER A 42 -1.13 -3.85 10.34
C SER A 42 -0.23 -5.06 10.53
N TYR A 43 0.70 -4.96 11.46
CA TYR A 43 1.62 -6.03 11.82
C TYR A 43 1.98 -6.00 13.30
N GLU A 44 2.40 -7.14 13.84
CA GLU A 44 2.82 -7.27 15.24
C GLU A 44 4.34 -7.07 15.36
N GLU A 45 4.77 -6.15 16.23
CA GLU A 45 6.17 -5.98 16.61
C GLU A 45 6.43 -6.58 17.99
N PRO A 46 7.47 -7.40 18.18
CA PRO A 46 7.82 -7.95 19.49
C PRO A 46 8.30 -6.86 20.46
N LEU A 47 7.82 -6.93 21.70
CA LEU A 47 8.28 -6.11 22.82
C LEU A 47 9.25 -6.91 23.68
N TYR A 48 10.32 -6.25 24.11
CA TYR A 48 11.37 -6.88 24.91
C TYR A 48 11.68 -6.08 26.16
N GLU A 49 11.91 -6.79 27.26
CA GLU A 49 12.39 -6.23 28.52
C GLU A 49 13.63 -6.98 28.99
N ARG A 50 14.44 -6.32 29.83
CA ARG A 50 15.51 -7.01 30.55
C ARG A 50 14.93 -7.63 31.81
N ARG A 51 15.02 -8.95 31.95
CA ARG A 51 14.58 -9.67 33.15
C ARG A 51 15.69 -10.58 33.65
N GLU A 52 15.73 -10.77 34.95
CA GLU A 52 16.58 -11.80 35.54
C GLU A 52 15.99 -13.17 35.21
N VAL A 53 16.82 -14.04 34.67
CA VAL A 53 16.49 -15.42 34.36
C VAL A 53 17.44 -16.35 35.09
N ASN A 54 16.96 -17.54 35.45
CA ASN A 54 17.80 -18.59 36.03
C ASN A 54 18.33 -19.47 34.89
N VAL A 55 19.64 -19.58 34.77
CA VAL A 55 20.32 -20.38 33.75
C VAL A 55 20.97 -21.58 34.41
N CYS A 56 20.71 -22.77 33.89
CA CYS A 56 21.35 -24.00 34.36
C CYS A 56 22.84 -24.00 34.01
N ASN A 57 23.71 -24.32 34.97
CA ASN A 57 25.15 -24.38 34.74
C ASN A 57 25.57 -25.60 33.91
N THR A 58 24.73 -26.64 33.89
CA THR A 58 25.04 -27.93 33.23
C THR A 58 24.65 -27.91 31.76
N CYS A 59 23.44 -27.44 31.43
CA CYS A 59 22.94 -27.44 30.05
C CYS A 59 22.82 -26.03 29.43
N GLY A 60 23.04 -24.95 30.20
CA GLY A 60 23.01 -23.58 29.70
C GLY A 60 21.62 -23.04 29.33
N VAL A 61 20.55 -23.80 29.59
CA VAL A 61 19.18 -23.38 29.25
C VAL A 61 18.59 -22.48 30.34
N VAL A 62 17.71 -21.57 29.93
CA VAL A 62 16.87 -20.81 30.85
C VAL A 62 15.84 -21.74 31.50
N ILE A 63 15.82 -21.77 32.82
CA ILE A 63 14.89 -22.56 33.62
C ILE A 63 13.55 -21.81 33.67
N SER A 64 12.53 -22.34 33.00
CA SER A 64 11.17 -21.76 32.92
C SER A 64 10.24 -22.17 34.07
N GLY A 65 10.78 -22.73 35.15
CA GLY A 65 10.02 -23.27 36.28
C GLY A 65 10.88 -23.37 37.55
N SER A 66 10.66 -24.41 38.35
CA SER A 66 11.42 -24.63 39.59
C SER A 66 12.87 -25.00 39.30
N PRO A 67 13.88 -24.22 39.76
CA PRO A 67 15.28 -24.59 39.64
C PRO A 67 15.63 -25.89 40.36
N ALA A 68 14.95 -26.19 41.46
CA ALA A 68 15.19 -27.42 42.23
C ALA A 68 14.74 -28.68 41.45
N ALA A 69 13.56 -28.64 40.83
CA ALA A 69 13.07 -29.78 40.04
C ALA A 69 13.94 -30.01 38.79
N HIS A 70 14.43 -28.93 38.16
CA HIS A 70 15.37 -29.02 37.04
C HIS A 70 16.72 -29.60 37.48
N ALA A 71 17.24 -29.15 38.63
CA ALA A 71 18.48 -29.67 39.20
C ALA A 71 18.39 -31.16 39.58
N GLU A 72 17.26 -31.59 40.13
CA GLU A 72 17.02 -33.00 40.48
C GLU A 72 17.12 -33.92 39.25
N GLN A 73 16.62 -33.49 38.10
CA GLN A 73 16.73 -34.26 36.85
C GLN A 73 18.19 -34.49 36.44
N HIS A 74 19.04 -33.47 36.56
CA HIS A 74 20.48 -33.63 36.32
C HIS A 74 21.11 -34.59 37.34
N MET A 75 20.77 -34.45 38.62
CA MET A 75 21.32 -35.32 39.68
C MET A 75 20.93 -36.79 39.49
N LEU A 76 19.70 -37.08 39.05
CA LEU A 76 19.26 -38.45 38.73
C LEU A 76 20.07 -39.07 37.57
N ASN A 77 20.59 -38.24 36.67
CA ASN A 77 21.46 -38.65 35.58
C ASN A 77 22.96 -38.64 35.95
N GLY A 78 23.31 -38.36 37.21
CA GLY A 78 24.69 -38.27 37.67
C GLY A 78 25.41 -36.96 37.28
N GLU A 79 24.66 -35.93 36.88
CA GLU A 79 25.17 -34.62 36.48
C GLU A 79 25.02 -33.58 37.61
N PRO A 80 25.85 -32.52 37.64
CA PRO A 80 25.69 -31.43 38.62
C PRO A 80 24.37 -30.65 38.42
N GLY A 81 23.77 -30.15 39.50
CA GLY A 81 22.47 -29.47 39.49
C GLY A 81 22.51 -27.96 39.76
N GLY A 82 23.59 -27.26 39.42
CA GLY A 82 23.75 -25.82 39.72
C GLY A 82 23.02 -24.90 38.74
N HIS A 83 22.65 -23.69 39.20
CA HIS A 83 22.16 -22.60 38.34
C HIS A 83 22.74 -21.24 38.79
N HIS A 84 22.63 -20.22 37.93
CA HIS A 84 22.92 -18.83 38.26
C HIS A 84 21.86 -17.88 37.69
N GLY A 85 21.74 -16.69 38.27
CA GLY A 85 20.89 -15.63 37.76
C GLY A 85 21.66 -14.72 36.79
N GLU A 86 21.04 -14.35 35.67
CA GLU A 86 21.58 -13.31 34.78
C GLU A 86 20.49 -12.47 34.11
N MET A 87 20.84 -11.24 33.71
CA MET A 87 19.91 -10.31 33.08
C MET A 87 19.86 -10.51 31.56
N GLN A 88 18.82 -11.17 31.06
CA GLN A 88 18.60 -11.39 29.63
C GLN A 88 17.49 -10.51 29.05
N LYS A 89 17.57 -10.27 27.72
CA LYS A 89 16.51 -9.64 26.96
C LYS A 89 15.45 -10.69 26.61
N VAL A 90 14.28 -10.60 27.25
CA VAL A 90 13.17 -11.55 27.11
C VAL A 90 12.04 -10.86 26.35
N GLN A 91 11.42 -11.57 25.40
CA GLN A 91 10.21 -11.06 24.75
C GLN A 91 9.04 -11.12 25.74
N THR A 92 8.44 -9.98 26.03
CA THR A 92 7.39 -9.85 27.06
C THR A 92 6.01 -9.63 26.48
N GLY A 93 5.93 -9.35 25.18
CA GLY A 93 4.66 -9.22 24.48
C GLY A 93 4.86 -8.84 23.02
N THR A 94 3.78 -8.35 22.44
CA THR A 94 3.77 -7.73 21.11
C THR A 94 3.00 -6.41 21.19
N LYS A 95 3.27 -5.52 20.25
CA LYS A 95 2.42 -4.37 19.97
C LYS A 95 1.96 -4.43 18.51
N THR A 96 0.72 -4.06 18.28
CA THR A 96 0.20 -3.86 16.93
C THR A 96 0.67 -2.51 16.40
N VAL A 97 1.28 -2.50 15.23
CA VAL A 97 1.62 -1.29 14.48
C VAL A 97 0.72 -1.20 13.27
N THR A 98 0.09 -0.03 13.08
CA THR A 98 -0.77 0.27 11.94
C THR A 98 -0.09 1.26 11.02
N VAL A 99 0.04 0.89 9.74
CA VAL A 99 0.53 1.75 8.67
C VAL A 99 -0.67 2.22 7.88
N SER A 100 -0.86 3.54 7.80
CA SER A 100 -1.92 4.13 7.00
C SER A 100 -1.67 3.93 5.51
N GLU A 101 -2.75 3.94 4.74
CA GLU A 101 -2.67 3.98 3.29
C GLU A 101 -1.86 5.20 2.80
N GLN A 102 -1.09 5.00 1.75
CA GLN A 102 -0.41 6.07 1.02
C GLN A 102 -0.79 6.00 -0.45
N GLY A 103 -0.93 7.17 -1.06
CA GLY A 103 -1.39 7.31 -2.42
C GLY A 103 -1.21 8.74 -2.93
N HIS A 104 -1.76 9.00 -4.10
CA HIS A 104 -1.73 10.30 -4.73
C HIS A 104 -3.03 10.60 -5.50
N TRP A 105 -3.24 11.88 -5.81
CA TRP A 105 -4.38 12.31 -6.61
C TRP A 105 -3.99 12.35 -8.09
N GLU A 106 -4.78 11.69 -8.93
CA GLU A 106 -4.67 11.75 -10.38
C GLU A 106 -5.90 12.40 -11.01
N LYS A 107 -5.72 13.05 -12.16
CA LYS A 107 -6.84 13.55 -12.98
C LYS A 107 -7.27 12.48 -13.98
N ARG A 108 -8.52 12.03 -13.85
CA ARG A 108 -9.14 11.07 -14.77
C ARG A 108 -10.15 11.76 -15.68
N ILE A 109 -10.08 11.50 -16.99
CA ILE A 109 -11.11 11.95 -17.94
C ILE A 109 -12.38 11.15 -17.70
N VAL A 110 -13.47 11.84 -17.38
CA VAL A 110 -14.83 11.26 -17.27
C VAL A 110 -15.67 11.51 -18.51
N ARG A 111 -15.30 12.50 -19.32
CA ARG A 111 -15.91 12.77 -20.61
C ARG A 111 -14.86 13.36 -21.55
N GLU A 112 -14.66 12.71 -22.70
CA GLU A 112 -13.78 13.21 -23.75
C GLU A 112 -14.26 14.55 -24.30
N ALA A 113 -13.36 15.34 -24.86
CA ALA A 113 -13.74 16.54 -25.58
C ALA A 113 -14.44 16.18 -26.90
N GLY A 114 -15.39 16.99 -27.35
CA GLY A 114 -16.16 16.62 -28.53
C GLY A 114 -17.15 17.67 -29.01
N TYR A 115 -17.81 17.35 -30.12
CA TYR A 115 -18.91 18.13 -30.68
C TYR A 115 -20.21 17.34 -30.49
N TYR A 116 -21.27 18.01 -30.01
CA TYR A 116 -22.64 17.48 -30.02
C TYR A 116 -23.46 18.15 -31.12
#